data_AF-A0A7K5UKG3-F1
#
_entry.id   AF-A0A7K5UKG3-F1
#
_cell.length_a   1.000
_cell.length_b   1.000
_cell.length_c   1.000
_cell.angle_alpha   90.00
_cell.angle_beta   90.00
_cell.angle_gamma   90.00
#
_symmetry.space_group_name_H-M   'P 1'
#
loop_
_entity.id
_entity.type
_entity.pdbx_description
1 polymer ?
#
loop_
_entity_poly.entity_id
_entity_poly.type
_entity_poly.pdbx_seq_one_letter_code
_entity_poly.pdbx_strand_id
1 'polypeptide(L)' 'MLLLLLGIIVLHVTVLVLLFVSTIVSQWLVNGEHTADLWQNCTSGPMFQCLASSTNEWLQSVQAMMILSVIFSVL' A
#
# COMPACT_ATOMS: atom_id res chain seq x y z
N MET A 1 28.14 -15.98 -5.64
CA MET A 1 27.34 -15.63 -6.85
C MET A 1 25.95 -16.24 -6.76
N LEU A 2 25.80 -17.57 -6.67
CA LEU A 2 24.50 -18.25 -6.56
C LEU A 2 23.68 -17.87 -5.31
N LEU A 3 24.31 -17.80 -4.14
CA LEU A 3 23.65 -17.39 -2.88
C LEU A 3 23.11 -15.95 -2.93
N LEU A 4 23.88 -15.04 -3.55
CA LEU A 4 23.45 -13.64 -3.72
C LEU A 4 22.27 -13.55 -4.68
N LEU A 5 22.33 -14.29 -5.81
CA LEU A 5 21.23 -14.36 -6.77
C LEU A 5 19.94 -14.88 -6.12
N LEU A 6 20.04 -15.98 -5.36
CA LEU A 6 18.90 -16.54 -4.62
C LEU A 6 18.32 -15.53 -3.62
N GLY A 7 19.17 -14.84 -2.87
CA GLY A 7 18.75 -13.82 -1.91
C GLY A 7 18.01 -12.65 -2.58
N ILE A 8 18.49 -12.16 -3.73
CA ILE A 8 17.86 -11.07 -4.47
C ILE A 8 16.47 -11.47 -4.97
N ILE A 9 16.32 -12.70 -5.50
CA ILE A 9 15.02 -13.21 -5.97
C ILE A 9 14.03 -13.32 -4.82
N VAL A 10 14.45 -13.90 -3.68
CA VAL A 10 13.59 -14.02 -2.49
C VAL A 10 13.18 -12.64 -1.97
N LEU A 11 14.12 -11.67 -1.94
CA LEU A 11 13.84 -10.30 -1.53
C LEU A 11 12.82 -9.63 -2.46
N HIS A 12 12.94 -9.79 -3.78
CA HIS A 12 11.97 -9.25 -4.75
C HIS A 12 10.56 -9.81 -4.53
N VAL A 13 10.43 -11.14 -4.41
CA VAL A 13 9.13 -11.77 -4.17
C VAL A 13 8.53 -11.31 -2.84
N THR A 14 9.35 -11.16 -1.80
CA THR A 14 8.90 -10.66 -0.49
C THR A 14 8.36 -9.24 -0.59
N VAL A 15 9.07 -8.33 -1.28
CA VAL A 15 8.62 -6.95 -1.49
C VAL A 15 7.31 -6.90 -2.28
N LEU A 16 7.16 -7.74 -3.32
CA LEU A 16 5.91 -7.85 -4.07
C LEU A 16 4.71 -8.26 -3.20
N VAL A 17 4.88 -9.26 -2.34
CA VAL A 17 3.83 -9.71 -1.42
C VAL A 17 3.47 -8.61 -0.42
N LEU A 18 4.47 -7.94 0.15
CA LEU A 18 4.24 -6.84 1.10
C LEU A 18 3.51 -5.65 0.45
N LEU A 19 3.85 -5.31 -0.80
CA LEU A 19 3.14 -4.29 -1.58
C LEU A 19 1.68 -4.68 -1.78
N PHE A 20 1.40 -5.93 -2.16
CA PHE A 20 0.03 -6.39 -2.38
C PHE A 20 -0.82 -6.33 -1.10
N VAL A 21 -0.27 -6.78 0.03
CA VAL A 21 -0.94 -6.68 1.33
C VAL A 21 -1.22 -5.23 1.70
N SER A 22 -0.27 -4.32 1.43
CA SER A 22 -0.43 -2.88 1.69
C SER A 22 -1.50 -2.20 0.83
N THR A 23 -1.90 -2.75 -0.32
CA THR A 23 -3.01 -2.21 -1.14
C THR A 23 -4.39 -2.70 -0.74
N ILE A 24 -4.48 -3.85 -0.09
CA ILE A 24 -5.76 -4.51 0.17
C ILE A 24 -6.29 -4.14 1.55
N VAL A 25 -5.40 -3.94 2.52
CA VAL A 25 -5.78 -3.73 3.91
C VAL A 25 -5.83 -2.24 4.22
N SER A 26 -7.04 -1.76 4.51
CA SER A 26 -7.39 -0.37 4.83
C SER A 26 -7.05 0.04 6.27
N GLN A 27 -5.84 -0.27 6.71
CA GLN A 27 -5.37 -0.01 8.08
C GLN A 27 -4.10 0.84 8.16
N TRP A 28 -3.82 1.63 7.12
CA TRP A 28 -2.65 2.50 7.07
C TRP A 28 -2.65 3.56 8.17
N LEU A 29 -3.82 4.15 8.45
CA LEU A 29 -4.04 5.05 9.58
C LEU A 29 -5.29 4.62 10.34
N VAL A 30 -5.16 4.38 11.64
CA VAL A 30 -6.29 4.08 12.52
C VAL A 30 -6.38 5.18 13.58
N ASN A 31 -7.43 5.99 13.50
CA ASN A 31 -7.72 7.07 14.43
C ASN A 31 -9.07 6.83 15.09
N GLY A 32 -9.11 5.96 16.09
CA GLY A 32 -10.34 5.64 16.84
C GLY A 32 -11.39 5.01 15.93
N GLU A 33 -12.49 5.73 15.69
CA GLU A 33 -13.58 5.34 14.78
C GLU A 33 -13.28 5.64 13.29
N HIS A 34 -12.07 6.04 12.94
CA HIS A 34 -11.66 6.30 11.56
C HIS A 34 -10.58 5.32 11.13
N THR A 35 -10.81 4.60 10.03
CA THR A 35 -9.83 3.73 9.37
C THR A 35 -9.56 4.28 7.98
N ALA A 36 -8.33 4.74 7.76
CA ALA A 36 -7.90 5.26 6.48
C ALA A 36 -6.96 4.26 5.77
N ASP A 37 -7.29 4.02 4.51
CA ASP A 37 -6.44 3.39 3.52
C ASP A 37 -5.75 4.45 2.65
N LEU A 38 -4.79 3.99 1.84
CA LEU A 38 -4.13 4.80 0.82
C LEU A 38 -5.12 5.37 -0.21
N TRP A 39 -6.24 4.69 -0.45
CA TRP A 39 -7.23 5.05 -1.48
C TRP A 39 -8.56 5.57 -0.90
N GLN A 40 -8.94 5.12 0.29
CA GLN A 40 -10.25 5.37 0.87
C GLN A 40 -10.13 5.67 2.35
N ASN A 41 -10.86 6.65 2.85
CA ASN A 41 -11.00 6.94 4.26
C ASN A 41 -12.40 6.52 4.71
N CYS A 42 -12.47 5.52 5.58
CA CYS A 42 -13.71 4.98 6.11
C CYS A 42 -13.89 5.43 7.57
N THR A 43 -15.08 5.91 7.89
CA THR A 43 -15.47 6.31 9.25
C THR A 43 -16.52 5.34 9.78
N SER A 44 -16.20 4.63 10.86
CA SER A 44 -17.11 3.76 11.60
C SER A 44 -17.89 4.57 12.64
N GLY A 45 -18.79 5.43 12.17
CA GLY A 45 -19.79 6.10 13.02
C GLY A 45 -21.15 5.39 12.96
N PRO A 46 -22.26 6.04 13.37
CA PRO A 46 -23.62 5.48 13.27
C PRO A 46 -24.04 5.14 11.82
N MET A 47 -23.34 5.69 10.82
CA MET A 47 -23.39 5.25 9.42
C MET A 47 -21.95 4.98 8.96
N PHE A 48 -21.69 3.77 8.46
CA PHE A 48 -20.43 3.44 7.81
C PHE A 48 -20.33 4.20 6.49
N GLN A 49 -19.42 5.18 6.42
CA GLN A 49 -19.20 5.99 5.22
C GLN A 49 -17.73 5.86 4.80
N CYS A 50 -17.50 5.48 3.55
CA CYS A 50 -16.18 5.46 2.93
C CYS A 50 -16.14 6.55 1.86
N LEU A 51 -15.24 7.51 2.03
CA LEU A 51 -14.95 8.55 1.05
C LEU A 51 -13.57 8.32 0.45
N ALA A 52 -13.34 8.79 -0.78
CA ALA A 52 -11.98 8.79 -1.34
C ALA A 52 -11.04 9.59 -0.45
N SER A 53 -9.82 9.08 -0.23
CA SER A 53 -8.85 9.74 0.63
C SER A 53 -8.48 11.12 0.06
N SER A 54 -8.30 12.11 0.94
CA SER A 54 -7.92 13.47 0.56
C SER A 54 -6.59 13.48 -0.19
N THR A 55 -6.52 14.25 -1.27
CA THR A 55 -5.34 14.41 -2.15
C THR A 55 -4.22 15.16 -1.44
N ASN A 56 -3.61 14.53 -0.45
CA ASN A 56 -2.39 15.02 0.17
C ASN A 56 -1.22 14.70 -0.76
N GLU A 57 -0.33 15.68 -0.94
CA GLU A 57 0.85 15.56 -1.82
C GLU A 57 1.78 14.41 -1.42
N TRP A 58 1.94 14.17 -0.11
CA TRP A 58 2.69 13.01 0.39
C TRP A 58 2.03 11.68 0.01
N LEU A 59 0.70 11.59 0.07
CA LEU A 59 -0.06 10.37 -0.22
C LEU A 59 0.00 10.05 -1.72
N GLN A 60 -0.08 11.08 -2.57
CA GLN A 60 0.04 10.95 -4.03
C GLN A 60 1.43 10.41 -4.42
N SER A 61 2.50 10.84 -3.74
CA SER A 61 3.85 10.35 -4.01
C SER A 61 4.00 8.87 -3.67
N VAL A 62 3.41 8.40 -2.57
CA VAL A 62 3.41 6.99 -2.16
C VAL A 62 2.61 6.13 -3.15
N GLN A 63 1.44 6.61 -3.59
CA GLN A 63 0.64 5.93 -4.62
C GLN A 63 1.42 5.79 -5.94
N ALA A 64 2.14 6.83 -6.38
CA ALA A 64 2.94 6.79 -7.59
C ALA A 64 4.14 5.83 -7.46
N MET A 65 4.84 5.84 -6.31
CA MET A 65 5.94 4.91 -6.04
C MET A 65 5.48 3.45 -6.05
N MET A 66 4.27 3.19 -5.52
CA MET A 66 3.69 1.85 -5.52
C MET A 66 3.46 1.31 -6.93
N ILE A 67 2.88 2.13 -7.81
CA ILE A 67 2.67 1.76 -9.22
C ILE A 67 4.01 1.54 -9.92
N LEU A 68 4.98 2.44 -9.71
CA LEU A 68 6.31 2.34 -10.31
C LEU A 68 7.06 1.08 -9.86
N SER A 69 6.91 0.69 -8.59
CA SER A 69 7.50 -0.54 -8.05
C SER A 69 6.91 -1.81 -8.68
N VAL A 70 5.63 -1.82 -9.04
CA VAL A 70 5.01 -2.94 -9.76
C VAL A 70 5.55 -3.01 -11.19
N ILE A 71 5.65 -1.87 -11.88
CA ILE A 71 6.19 -1.79 -13.24
C ILE A 71 7.62 -2.33 -13.29
N PHE A 72 8.50 -1.86 -12.40
CA PHE A 72 9.89 -2.33 -12.34
C PHE A 72 10.04 -3.78 -11.88
N SER A 73 9.03 -4.36 -11.23
CA SER A 73 9.08 -5.76 -10.86
C SER A 73 8.62 -6.71 -11.98
N VAL A 74 7.89 -6.21 -12.98
CA VAL A 74 7.42 -6.98 -14.13
C VAL A 74 8.38 -6.85 -15.33
N LEU A 75 9.13 -5.75 -15.40
CA LEU A 75 10.07 -5.40 -16.47
C LEU A 75 11.48 -5.95 -16.18
#